data_AF-A0A162M5X4-F1
#
_entry.id   AF-A0A162M5X4-F1
#
_cell.length_a   1.000
_cell.length_b   1.000
_cell.length_c   1.000
_cell.angle_alpha   90.00
_cell.angle_beta   90.00
_cell.angle_gamma   90.00
#
_symmetry.space_group_name_H-M   'P 1'
#
loop_
_entity.id
_entity.type
_entity.pdbx_description
1 polymer ?
#
loop_
_entity_poly.entity_id
_entity_poly.type
_entity_poly.pdbx_seq_one_letter_code
_entity_poly.pdbx_strand_id
1 'polypeptide(L)'
;MGKSVLTKKDVEKCFYEGSRVLFISKDTIILPGAMDLIKSASIKVIRLDDDYELKNYLEKVCIKNGITDEKLCNKILELIRKKLSEKGGKNVAVED
;
A
#
# COMPACT_ATOMS: atom_id res chain seq x y z
N MET A 1 5.42 -16.68 10.33
CA MET A 1 5.90 -15.28 10.27
C MET A 1 4.86 -14.41 10.96
N GLY A 2 5.30 -13.47 11.81
CA GLY A 2 4.46 -12.82 12.81
C GLY A 2 3.34 -11.97 12.21
N LYS A 3 2.16 -11.99 12.85
CA LYS A 3 1.05 -11.10 12.51
C LYS A 3 1.49 -9.65 12.67
N SER A 4 1.40 -8.86 11.60
CA SER A 4 1.60 -7.42 11.67
C SER A 4 0.33 -6.77 12.23
N VAL A 5 0.46 -5.78 13.11
CA VAL A 5 -0.69 -5.03 13.64
C VAL A 5 -0.60 -3.60 13.14
N LEU A 6 -1.65 -3.12 12.50
CA LEU A 6 -1.79 -1.73 12.07
C LEU A 6 -2.57 -0.96 13.13
N THR A 7 -1.89 -0.02 13.78
CA THR A 7 -2.46 0.81 14.85
C THR A 7 -2.88 2.19 14.32
N LYS A 8 -3.66 2.91 15.12
CA LYS A 8 -4.05 4.30 14.79
C LYS A 8 -2.83 5.19 14.56
N LYS A 9 -1.79 5.06 15.39
CA LYS A 9 -0.56 5.86 15.27
C LYS A 9 0.17 5.64 13.95
N ASP A 10 0.17 4.42 13.44
CA ASP A 10 0.78 4.10 12.14
C ASP A 10 0.05 4.83 11.00
N VAL A 11 -1.28 4.82 11.05
CA VAL A 11 -2.13 5.52 10.07
C VAL A 11 -1.99 7.04 10.19
N GLU A 12 -1.97 7.59 11.41
CA GLU A 12 -1.72 9.02 11.65
C GLU A 12 -0.38 9.45 11.06
N LYS A 13 0.68 8.67 11.31
CA LYS A 13 2.00 8.95 10.75
C LYS A 13 1.97 9.00 9.23
N CYS A 14 1.38 7.99 8.59
CA CYS A 14 1.26 7.95 7.12
C CYS A 14 0.48 9.15 6.58
N PHE A 15 -0.59 9.55 7.27
CA PHE A 15 -1.40 10.71 6.90
C PHE A 15 -0.60 12.02 6.99
N TYR A 16 0.15 12.23 8.07
CA TYR A 16 1.00 13.42 8.24
C TYR A 16 2.18 13.45 7.27
N GLU A 17 2.68 12.29 6.86
CA GLU A 17 3.68 12.14 5.79
C GLU A 17 3.07 12.31 4.38
N GLY A 18 1.80 12.69 4.26
CA GLY A 18 1.13 12.95 2.98
C GLY A 18 0.73 11.69 2.19
N SER A 19 1.01 10.49 2.72
CA SER A 19 0.67 9.23 2.07
C SER A 19 -0.83 8.95 2.17
N ARG A 20 -1.47 8.77 1.01
CA ARG A 20 -2.90 8.44 0.90
C ARG A 20 -3.16 6.97 0.62
N VAL A 21 -2.12 6.16 0.51
CA VAL A 21 -2.22 4.73 0.21
C VAL A 21 -1.36 3.90 1.17
N LEU A 22 -1.96 2.85 1.72
CA LEU A 22 -1.35 1.90 2.64
C LEU A 22 -1.32 0.52 2.00
N PHE A 23 -0.12 -0.05 1.87
CA PHE A 23 0.07 -1.43 1.45
C PHE A 23 0.18 -2.36 2.65
N ILE A 24 -0.71 -3.34 2.76
CA ILE A 24 -0.76 -4.27 3.89
C ILE A 24 -0.63 -5.72 3.43
N SER A 25 0.00 -6.56 4.24
CA SER A 25 0.05 -8.01 4.02
C SER A 25 -1.21 -8.70 4.51
N LYS A 26 -1.51 -9.89 3.98
CA LYS A 26 -2.65 -10.74 4.39
C LYS A 26 -2.78 -10.92 5.90
N ASP A 27 -1.66 -11.11 6.60
CA ASP A 27 -1.62 -11.37 8.04
C ASP A 27 -1.70 -10.09 8.89
N THR A 28 -2.00 -8.95 8.27
CA THR A 28 -2.11 -7.65 8.96
C THR A 28 -3.46 -7.53 9.66
N ILE A 29 -3.44 -7.38 10.99
CA ILE A 29 -4.63 -7.05 11.78
C ILE A 29 -4.75 -5.54 11.87
N ILE A 30 -5.86 -5.00 11.37
CA ILE A 30 -6.20 -3.58 11.49
C ILE A 30 -7.00 -3.38 12.77
N LEU A 31 -6.50 -2.57 13.69
CA LEU A 31 -7.26 -2.23 14.91
C LEU A 31 -8.44 -1.29 14.59
N PRO A 32 -9.54 -1.33 15.37
CA PRO A 32 -10.72 -0.50 15.11
C PRO A 32 -10.39 0.99 14.93
N GLY A 33 -9.62 1.58 15.85
CA GLY A 33 -9.23 2.99 15.76
C GLY A 33 -8.32 3.32 14.56
N ALA A 34 -7.61 2.34 14.00
CA ALA A 34 -6.89 2.53 12.74
C ALA A 34 -7.87 2.52 11.55
N MET A 35 -8.86 1.62 11.57
CA MET A 35 -9.89 1.52 10.54
C MET A 35 -10.77 2.78 10.46
N ASP A 36 -11.15 3.35 11.62
CA ASP A 36 -11.90 4.61 11.68
C ASP A 36 -11.11 5.75 11.03
N LEU A 37 -9.81 5.84 11.31
CA LEU A 37 -8.96 6.87 10.73
C LEU A 37 -8.75 6.65 9.23
N ILE A 38 -8.52 5.41 8.78
CA ILE A 38 -8.41 5.08 7.36
C ILE A 38 -9.64 5.57 6.59
N LYS A 39 -10.84 5.30 7.12
CA LYS A 39 -12.10 5.76 6.53
C LYS A 39 -12.21 7.28 6.56
N SER A 40 -11.99 7.91 7.71
CA SER A 40 -12.12 9.37 7.87
C SER A 40 -11.12 10.15 7.02
N ALA A 41 -9.90 9.64 6.87
CA ALA A 41 -8.83 10.27 6.11
C ALA A 41 -8.87 9.94 4.62
N SER A 42 -9.84 9.11 4.18
CA SER A 42 -9.93 8.59 2.81
C SER A 42 -8.62 7.96 2.34
N ILE A 43 -7.95 7.21 3.24
CA ILE A 43 -6.73 6.47 2.92
C ILE A 43 -7.14 5.17 2.23
N LYS A 44 -6.55 4.89 1.08
CA LYS A 44 -6.78 3.63 0.36
C LYS A 44 -5.89 2.55 0.94
N VAL A 45 -6.48 1.41 1.29
CA VAL A 45 -5.74 0.23 1.77
C VAL A 45 -5.70 -0.79 0.64
N ILE A 46 -4.51 -1.27 0.30
CA ILE A 46 -4.28 -2.25 -0.76
C ILE A 46 -3.61 -3.47 -0.15
N ARG A 47 -4.21 -4.64 -0.39
CA ARG A 47 -3.65 -5.91 0.05
C ARG A 47 -2.61 -6.42 -0.94
N LEU A 48 -1.45 -6.79 -0.42
CA LEU A 48 -0.31 -7.25 -1.21
C LEU A 48 -0.49 -8.67 -1.75
N ASP A 49 -1.33 -9.46 -1.09
CA ASP A 49 -1.73 -10.79 -1.53
C ASP A 49 -2.81 -10.76 -2.62
N ASP A 50 -3.40 -9.59 -2.90
CA ASP A 50 -4.36 -9.42 -3.99
C ASP A 50 -3.64 -8.90 -5.25
N ASP A 51 -3.18 -9.85 -6.07
CA ASP A 51 -2.51 -9.59 -7.35
C ASP A 51 -3.32 -8.63 -8.24
N TYR A 52 -4.65 -8.75 -8.23
CA TYR A 52 -5.53 -7.96 -9.07
C TYR A 52 -5.63 -6.51 -8.57
N GLU A 53 -5.83 -6.32 -7.28
CA GLU A 53 -5.94 -4.99 -6.67
C GLU A 53 -4.62 -4.21 -6.77
N LEU A 54 -3.50 -4.89 -6.49
CA LEU A 54 -2.17 -4.31 -6.61
C LEU A 54 -1.88 -3.89 -8.06
N LYS A 55 -2.14 -4.77 -9.02
CA LYS A 55 -1.92 -4.48 -10.44
C LYS A 55 -2.77 -3.31 -10.91
N ASN A 56 -4.07 -3.33 -10.61
CA ASN A 56 -5.01 -2.28 -11.01
C ASN A 56 -4.63 -0.91 -10.41
N TYR A 57 -4.16 -0.88 -9.15
CA TYR A 57 -3.67 0.35 -8.57
C TYR A 57 -2.43 0.88 -9.29
N LEU A 58 -1.45 0.02 -9.55
CA LEU A 58 -0.21 0.42 -10.22
C LEU A 58 -0.43 0.85 -11.66
N GLU A 59 -1.33 0.20 -12.40
CA GLU A 59 -1.73 0.64 -13.73
C GLU A 59 -2.34 2.05 -13.69
N LYS A 60 -3.20 2.34 -12.71
CA LYS A 60 -3.76 3.70 -12.54
C LYS A 60 -2.69 4.72 -12.20
N VAL A 61 -1.73 4.38 -11.34
CA VAL A 61 -0.60 5.26 -10.99
C VAL A 61 0.29 5.49 -12.20
N CYS A 62 0.61 4.44 -12.96
CA CYS A 62 1.35 4.54 -14.22
C CYS A 62 0.67 5.50 -15.19
N ILE A 63 -0.63 5.31 -15.46
CA ILE A 63 -1.41 6.14 -16.38
C ILE A 63 -1.45 7.59 -15.87
N LYS A 64 -1.69 7.82 -14.58
CA LYS A 64 -1.69 9.16 -13.96
C LYS A 64 -0.33 9.87 -14.14
N ASN A 65 0.77 9.12 -14.12
CA ASN A 65 2.13 9.63 -14.33
C ASN A 65 2.57 9.64 -15.81
N GLY A 66 1.66 9.36 -16.75
CA GLY A 66 1.99 9.33 -18.19
C GLY A 66 2.87 8.14 -18.61
N ILE A 67 3.02 7.13 -17.76
CA ILE A 67 3.71 5.89 -18.09
C ILE A 67 2.73 4.99 -18.83
N THR A 68 2.83 5.00 -20.17
CA THR A 68 2.05 4.15 -21.06
C THR A 68 2.81 2.90 -21.52
N ASP A 69 4.10 2.79 -21.17
CA ASP A 69 4.90 1.61 -21.46
C ASP A 69 4.58 0.47 -20.49
N GLU A 70 3.93 -0.57 -21.03
CA GLU A 70 3.50 -1.75 -20.26
C GLU A 70 4.69 -2.51 -19.63
N LYS A 71 5.84 -2.57 -20.31
CA LYS A 71 7.04 -3.24 -19.77
C LYS A 71 7.58 -2.48 -18.57
N LEU A 72 7.54 -1.16 -18.61
CA LEU A 72 7.99 -0.30 -17.53
C LEU A 72 7.05 -0.41 -16.32
N CYS A 73 5.72 -0.44 -16.52
CA CYS A 73 4.77 -0.70 -15.44
C CYS A 73 4.96 -2.08 -14.81
N ASN A 74 5.15 -3.13 -15.62
CA ASN A 74 5.43 -4.47 -15.12
C ASN A 74 6.73 -4.50 -14.30
N LYS A 75 7.77 -3.77 -14.73
CA LYS A 75 9.03 -3.66 -13.99
C LYS A 75 8.87 -2.92 -12.65
N ILE A 76 8.06 -1.87 -12.61
CA ILE A 76 7.70 -1.17 -11.37
C ILE A 76 6.98 -2.12 -10.41
N LEU A 77 6.05 -2.92 -10.93
CA LEU A 77 5.28 -3.89 -10.16
C LEU A 77 6.19 -4.97 -9.54
N GLU A 78 7.12 -5.51 -10.31
CA GLU A 78 8.16 -6.43 -9.82
C GLU A 78 9.05 -5.79 -8.73
N LEU A 79 9.49 -4.55 -8.92
CA LEU A 79 10.31 -3.83 -7.95
C LEU A 79 9.57 -3.58 -6.64
N ILE A 80 8.30 -3.20 -6.72
CA ILE A 80 7.44 -3.01 -5.55
C ILE A 80 7.26 -4.34 -4.82
N ARG A 81 6.92 -5.43 -5.52
CA ARG A 81 6.84 -6.78 -4.93
C ARG A 81 8.12 -7.18 -4.22
N LYS A 82 9.27 -6.97 -4.87
CA LYS A 82 10.58 -7.30 -4.30
C LYS A 82 10.83 -6.49 -3.02
N LYS A 83 10.63 -5.17 -3.06
CA LYS A 83 10.84 -4.27 -1.92
C LYS A 83 9.91 -4.60 -0.74
N LEU A 84 8.68 -5.04 -1.03
CA LEU A 84 7.71 -5.46 -0.02
C LEU A 84 8.03 -6.82 0.60
N SER A 85 8.51 -7.76 -0.22
CA SER A 85 8.99 -9.06 0.22
C SER A 85 10.24 -8.91 1.11
N GLU A 86 11.19 -8.05 0.72
CA GLU A 86 12.42 -7.76 1.47
C GLU A 86 12.17 -7.01 2.79
N LYS A 87 11.15 -6.13 2.85
CA LYS A 87 10.78 -5.42 4.09
C LYS A 87 9.95 -6.26 5.07
N GLY A 88 9.68 -7.53 4.77
CA GLY A 88 9.00 -8.43 5.69
C GLY A 88 7.58 -8.00 6.07
N GLY A 89 6.80 -7.52 5.10
CA GLY A 89 5.38 -7.21 5.31
C GLY A 89 5.12 -6.05 6.29
N LYS A 90 6.08 -5.14 6.48
CA LYS A 90 5.86 -3.90 7.20
C LYS A 90 5.27 -2.85 6.26
N ASN A 91 4.02 -2.50 6.57
CA ASN A 91 3.20 -1.42 6.01
C ASN A 91 4.03 -0.39 5.26
N VAL A 92 3.94 -0.39 3.94
CA VAL A 92 4.61 0.61 3.11
C VAL A 92 3.60 1.72 2.84
N ALA A 93 3.90 2.91 3.34
CA ALA A 93 3.29 4.15 2.91
C ALA A 93 3.97 4.57 1.60
N VAL A 94 3.20 4.93 0.59
CA VAL A 94 3.72 5.46 -0.68
C VAL A 94 3.16 6.86 -0.83
N GLU A 95 4.07 7.83 -0.97
CA GLU A 95 3.79 9.24 -1.25
C GLU A 95 3.23 9.41 -2.67
N ASP A 96 2.33 10.37 -2.88
CA ASP A 96 1.76 10.73 -4.20
C ASP A 96 2.73 11.57 -5.04
#